data_AF-A0A9P0M0U1-F1
#
_entry.id   AF-A0A9P0M0U1-F1
#
_cell.length_a   1.000
_cell.length_b   1.000
_cell.length_c   1.000
_cell.angle_alpha   90.00
_cell.angle_beta   90.00
_cell.angle_gamma   90.00
#
_symmetry.space_group_name_H-M   'P 1'
#
loop_
_entity.id
_entity.type
_entity.pdbx_description
1 polymer ?
#
loop_
_entity_poly.entity_id
_entity_poly.type
_entity_poly.pdbx_seq_one_letter_code
_entity_poly.pdbx_strand_id
1 'polypeptide(L)'
;MRLLIIVISLLIGVQSEFVVPDAKVEVLPKGFRVSIPDQEGIKLFAFHGKLNEEMEGREGGTFSRDIIKPKNGRWTFVDKITKLKKGDILYYWTYVDYFDGKNKLGYTNDDQKYIVNVDDTSEINYTDVTPHVTPQIDVRGTCTVPVTETEGPVCAGALIFEDTFSHLDDGKWTVEQRYADAPDYEFVMYMKRPETVGVEDSNLKIKPVISDQVFGTNFVYSTKGYDFGDSCTGVKESVECKKKYRSPFILPPVISAQLSTINRFSFKYAEPCHENIRERNECKFRYVFALQKSYKRTMGINEIYRQFGIPS
;
A
#
# COMPACT_ATOMS: atom_id res chain seq x y z
N MET A 1 4.52 -65.55 39.31
CA MET A 1 4.99 -64.25 38.78
C MET A 1 3.91 -63.72 37.84
N ARG A 2 3.09 -62.76 38.30
CA ARG A 2 1.96 -62.23 37.51
C ARG A 2 2.50 -61.19 36.53
N LEU A 3 2.37 -61.45 35.23
CA LEU A 3 2.80 -60.56 34.15
C LEU A 3 1.82 -59.38 34.07
N LEU A 4 2.26 -58.17 34.40
CA LEU A 4 1.50 -56.94 34.18
C LEU A 4 1.67 -56.55 32.71
N ILE A 5 0.61 -56.66 31.90
CA ILE A 5 0.59 -56.14 30.53
C ILE A 5 0.30 -54.65 30.62
N ILE A 6 1.32 -53.82 30.44
CA ILE A 6 1.19 -52.36 30.33
C ILE A 6 0.82 -52.07 28.87
N VAL A 7 -0.44 -51.73 28.63
CA VAL A 7 -0.91 -51.21 27.34
C VAL A 7 -0.45 -49.76 27.25
N ILE A 8 0.62 -49.51 26.51
CA ILE A 8 1.09 -48.16 26.18
C ILE A 8 0.18 -47.64 25.05
N SER A 9 -0.81 -46.84 25.44
CA SER A 9 -1.65 -46.07 24.52
C SER A 9 -0.79 -45.04 23.78
N LEU A 10 -0.44 -45.32 22.53
CA LEU A 10 0.23 -44.35 21.66
C LEU A 10 -0.80 -43.25 21.30
N LEU A 11 -0.81 -42.16 22.08
CA LEU A 11 -1.52 -40.94 21.71
C LEU A 11 -0.76 -40.30 20.54
N ILE A 12 -1.14 -40.66 19.31
CA ILE A 12 -0.74 -39.92 18.13
C ILE A 12 -1.44 -38.57 18.23
N GLY A 13 -0.72 -37.56 18.72
CA GLY A 13 -1.17 -36.18 18.67
C GLY A 13 -1.31 -35.76 17.21
N VAL A 14 -2.55 -35.66 16.74
CA VAL A 14 -2.83 -35.00 15.47
C VAL A 14 -2.46 -33.54 15.65
N GLN A 15 -1.34 -33.09 15.08
CA GLN A 15 -1.07 -31.66 14.97
C GLN A 15 -2.10 -31.09 13.99
N SER A 16 -3.05 -30.31 14.50
CA SER A 16 -3.95 -29.52 13.66
C SER A 16 -3.11 -28.52 12.89
N GLU A 17 -3.26 -28.50 11.57
CA GLU A 17 -2.77 -27.42 10.73
C GLU A 17 -3.45 -26.10 11.14
N PHE A 18 -2.72 -24.99 11.11
CA PHE A 18 -3.27 -23.69 11.49
C PHE A 18 -4.29 -23.25 10.43
N VAL A 19 -5.46 -22.82 10.88
CA VAL A 19 -6.52 -22.29 10.01
C VAL A 19 -6.70 -20.82 10.33
N VAL A 20 -6.69 -19.97 9.28
CA VAL A 20 -6.93 -18.53 9.44
C VAL A 20 -8.34 -18.32 10.01
N PRO A 21 -8.50 -17.64 11.15
CA PRO A 21 -9.81 -17.38 11.72
C PRO A 21 -10.69 -16.55 10.78
N ASP A 22 -11.99 -16.77 10.82
CA ASP A 22 -12.94 -15.92 10.11
C ASP A 22 -12.84 -14.47 10.59
N ALA A 23 -12.74 -13.57 9.61
CA ALA A 23 -12.60 -12.17 9.90
C ALA A 23 -13.95 -11.58 10.32
N LYS A 24 -13.96 -10.89 11.45
CA LYS A 24 -15.12 -10.11 11.89
C LYS A 24 -15.12 -8.77 11.15
N VAL A 25 -16.16 -8.52 10.37
CA VAL A 25 -16.44 -7.20 9.78
C VAL A 25 -17.35 -6.41 10.72
N GLU A 26 -16.99 -5.17 11.01
CA GLU A 26 -17.79 -4.25 11.82
C GLU A 26 -18.01 -2.97 11.02
N VAL A 27 -19.25 -2.68 10.68
CA VAL A 27 -19.61 -1.42 10.01
C VAL A 27 -19.59 -0.30 11.04
N LEU A 28 -18.98 0.83 10.67
CA LEU A 28 -18.94 2.03 11.50
C LEU A 28 -19.83 3.11 10.86
N PRO A 29 -20.26 4.14 11.61
CA PRO A 29 -21.00 5.28 11.04
C PRO A 29 -20.25 5.95 9.86
N LYS A 30 -18.92 5.82 9.85
CA LYS A 30 -18.04 6.21 8.75
C LYS A 30 -16.85 5.22 8.71
N GLY A 31 -16.82 4.36 7.70
CA GLY A 31 -15.82 3.31 7.56
C GLY A 31 -16.28 1.93 8.05
N PHE A 32 -15.33 1.02 8.18
CA PHE A 32 -15.53 -0.33 8.70
C PHE A 32 -14.23 -0.90 9.29
N ARG A 33 -14.34 -1.91 10.13
CA ARG A 33 -13.21 -2.67 10.65
C ARG A 33 -13.28 -4.10 10.18
N VAL A 34 -12.13 -4.69 9.93
CA VAL A 34 -12.00 -6.12 9.69
C VAL A 34 -10.94 -6.66 10.64
N SER A 35 -11.29 -7.68 11.42
CA SER A 35 -10.36 -8.19 12.42
C SER A 35 -10.43 -9.69 12.64
N ILE A 36 -9.28 -10.28 12.93
CA ILE A 36 -9.16 -11.65 13.44
C ILE A 36 -8.67 -11.64 14.90
N PRO A 37 -9.05 -12.63 15.73
CA PRO A 37 -8.46 -12.78 17.05
C PRO A 37 -6.95 -13.02 16.94
N ASP A 38 -6.19 -12.44 17.87
CA ASP A 38 -4.79 -12.79 18.03
C ASP A 38 -4.65 -14.21 18.61
N GLN A 39 -3.65 -14.94 18.13
CA GLN A 39 -3.33 -16.29 18.57
C GLN A 39 -1.82 -16.45 18.62
N GLU A 40 -1.34 -17.29 19.54
CA GLU A 40 0.07 -17.61 19.61
C GLU A 40 0.56 -18.17 18.27
N GLY A 41 1.64 -17.58 17.75
CA GLY A 41 2.22 -17.93 16.45
C GLY A 41 1.90 -16.92 15.35
N ILE A 42 0.82 -16.14 15.43
CA ILE A 42 0.53 -15.10 14.42
C ILE A 42 1.59 -13.99 14.49
N LYS A 43 2.18 -13.64 13.35
CA LYS A 43 3.21 -12.60 13.20
C LYS A 43 2.81 -11.46 12.28
N LEU A 44 1.86 -11.68 11.38
CA LEU A 44 1.32 -10.69 10.48
C LEU A 44 -0.10 -11.09 10.08
N PHE A 45 -0.97 -10.11 9.91
CA PHE A 45 -2.29 -10.26 9.30
C PHE A 45 -2.39 -9.30 8.13
N ALA A 46 -2.75 -9.76 6.93
CA ALA A 46 -3.04 -8.89 5.80
C ALA A 46 -4.51 -9.00 5.40
N PHE A 47 -5.09 -7.87 5.02
CA PHE A 47 -6.46 -7.76 4.52
C PHE A 47 -6.44 -7.17 3.12
N HIS A 48 -7.12 -7.83 2.19
CA HIS A 48 -7.28 -7.44 0.80
C HIS A 48 -8.75 -7.51 0.40
N GLY A 49 -9.34 -6.44 -0.11
CA GLY A 49 -10.76 -6.45 -0.46
C GLY A 49 -11.23 -5.33 -1.38
N LYS A 50 -12.44 -5.50 -1.93
CA LYS A 50 -13.15 -4.58 -2.81
C LYS A 50 -14.61 -4.45 -2.36
N LEU A 51 -15.21 -3.29 -2.64
CA LEU A 51 -16.61 -3.02 -2.36
C LEU A 51 -17.43 -3.14 -3.65
N ASN A 52 -18.47 -3.98 -3.63
CA ASN A 52 -19.41 -4.22 -4.74
C ASN A 52 -18.75 -4.73 -6.03
N GLU A 53 -17.55 -5.29 -5.93
CA GLU A 53 -16.79 -5.89 -7.03
C GLU A 53 -16.11 -7.15 -6.51
N GLU A 54 -16.26 -8.26 -7.23
CA GLU A 54 -15.63 -9.55 -6.88
C GLU A 54 -14.10 -9.47 -6.99
N MET A 55 -13.41 -10.33 -6.23
CA MET A 55 -11.96 -10.44 -6.28
C MET A 55 -11.54 -11.36 -7.44
N GLU A 56 -10.59 -10.94 -8.26
CA GLU A 56 -9.93 -11.79 -9.25
C GLU A 56 -8.77 -12.56 -8.60
N GLY A 57 -9.11 -13.64 -7.89
CA GLY A 57 -8.16 -14.43 -7.10
C GLY A 57 -7.56 -13.61 -5.95
N ARG A 58 -6.24 -13.70 -5.75
CA ARG A 58 -5.52 -12.99 -4.68
C ARG A 58 -4.92 -11.66 -5.16
N GLU A 59 -5.74 -10.83 -5.78
CA GLU A 59 -5.35 -9.46 -6.11
C GLU A 59 -5.33 -8.58 -4.85
N GLY A 60 -4.63 -7.44 -4.90
CA GLY A 60 -4.52 -6.55 -3.74
C GLY A 60 -5.85 -5.92 -3.31
N GLY A 61 -6.80 -5.74 -4.24
CA GLY A 61 -8.07 -5.06 -4.00
C GLY A 61 -7.92 -3.55 -3.80
N THR A 62 -9.05 -2.86 -3.57
CA THR A 62 -9.08 -1.43 -3.23
C THR A 62 -8.57 -1.18 -1.81
N PHE A 63 -8.88 -2.09 -0.89
CA PHE A 63 -8.40 -2.09 0.48
C PHE A 63 -7.30 -3.13 0.60
N SER A 64 -6.05 -2.71 0.78
CA SER A 64 -4.89 -3.59 0.83
C SER A 64 -3.95 -3.12 1.93
N ARG A 65 -3.75 -3.92 2.99
CA ARG A 65 -2.85 -3.53 4.08
C ARG A 65 -2.37 -4.71 4.93
N ASP A 66 -1.09 -4.64 5.30
CA ASP A 66 -0.48 -5.47 6.33
C ASP A 66 -0.61 -4.84 7.72
N ILE A 67 -1.04 -5.65 8.67
CA ILE A 67 -1.13 -5.35 10.09
C ILE A 67 0.00 -6.12 10.76
N ILE A 68 0.99 -5.39 11.26
CA ILE A 68 2.24 -5.96 11.80
C ILE A 68 2.22 -6.17 13.32
N LYS A 69 1.18 -5.68 14.01
CA LYS A 69 1.01 -5.84 15.47
C LYS A 69 -0.47 -5.93 15.85
N PRO A 70 -0.86 -6.86 16.73
CA PRO A 70 -2.21 -6.88 17.28
C PRO A 70 -2.38 -5.77 18.31
N LYS A 71 -3.63 -5.35 18.52
CA LYS A 71 -4.02 -4.43 19.59
C LYS A 71 -5.25 -4.99 20.28
N ASN A 72 -5.24 -4.99 21.62
CA ASN A 72 -6.36 -5.49 22.43
C ASN A 72 -6.79 -6.91 22.04
N GLY A 73 -5.81 -7.81 21.80
CA GLY A 73 -6.05 -9.21 21.46
C GLY A 73 -6.58 -9.46 20.04
N ARG A 74 -6.51 -8.49 19.13
CA ARG A 74 -6.96 -8.64 17.74
C ARG A 74 -6.02 -7.99 16.73
N TRP A 75 -5.93 -8.57 15.55
CA TRP A 75 -5.32 -7.95 14.38
C TRP A 75 -6.42 -7.24 13.61
N THR A 76 -6.30 -5.91 13.44
CA THR A 76 -7.45 -5.10 12.98
C THR A 76 -7.04 -4.17 11.84
N PHE A 77 -7.61 -4.41 10.67
CA PHE A 77 -7.72 -3.43 9.61
C PHE A 77 -8.82 -2.43 9.96
N VAL A 78 -8.58 -1.14 9.70
CA VAL A 78 -9.58 -0.08 9.89
C VAL A 78 -9.59 0.82 8.68
N ASP A 79 -10.72 0.86 8.01
CA ASP A 79 -11.12 1.95 7.13
C ASP A 79 -12.03 2.89 7.91
N LYS A 80 -11.83 4.20 7.80
CA LYS A 80 -12.58 5.22 8.58
C LYS A 80 -13.43 6.13 7.69
N ILE A 81 -13.51 5.84 6.39
CA ILE A 81 -14.01 6.80 5.39
C ILE A 81 -15.10 6.22 4.50
N THR A 82 -14.99 4.95 4.15
CA THR A 82 -15.90 4.24 3.27
C THR A 82 -17.22 4.06 3.98
N LYS A 83 -18.20 4.89 3.60
CA LYS A 83 -19.57 4.74 4.10
C LYS A 83 -20.21 3.54 3.41
N LEU A 84 -20.32 2.46 4.15
CA LEU A 84 -21.04 1.27 3.72
C LEU A 84 -22.55 1.53 3.82
N LYS A 85 -23.28 1.11 2.79
CA LYS A 85 -24.74 1.18 2.73
C LYS A 85 -25.30 -0.23 2.86
N LYS A 86 -26.53 -0.31 3.35
CA LYS A 86 -27.30 -1.57 3.33
C LYS A 86 -27.29 -2.16 1.92
N GLY A 87 -26.94 -3.44 1.83
CA GLY A 87 -26.87 -4.19 0.58
C GLY A 87 -25.53 -4.08 -0.15
N ASP A 88 -24.61 -3.23 0.31
CA ASP A 88 -23.23 -3.29 -0.17
C ASP A 88 -22.61 -4.65 0.21
N ILE A 89 -21.75 -5.16 -0.68
CA ILE A 89 -21.02 -6.41 -0.51
C ILE A 89 -19.53 -6.11 -0.48
N LEU A 90 -18.87 -6.43 0.63
CA LEU A 90 -17.42 -6.40 0.74
C LEU A 90 -16.89 -7.78 0.36
N TYR A 91 -16.20 -7.88 -0.76
CA TYR A 91 -15.48 -9.10 -1.19
C TYR A 91 -14.02 -8.99 -0.73
N TYR A 92 -13.46 -10.06 -0.15
CA TYR A 92 -12.13 -10.01 0.41
C TYR A 92 -11.46 -11.38 0.53
N TRP A 93 -10.16 -11.36 0.76
CA TRP A 93 -9.39 -12.47 1.27
C TRP A 93 -8.43 -11.97 2.35
N THR A 94 -8.01 -12.87 3.24
CA THR A 94 -7.05 -12.54 4.30
C THR A 94 -5.85 -13.46 4.26
N TYR A 95 -4.74 -12.96 4.80
CA TYR A 95 -3.50 -13.71 4.93
C TYR A 95 -2.95 -13.60 6.35
N VAL A 96 -2.34 -14.68 6.82
CA VAL A 96 -1.65 -14.74 8.10
C VAL A 96 -0.27 -15.35 7.91
N ASP A 97 0.76 -14.64 8.38
CA ASP A 97 2.04 -15.27 8.69
C ASP A 97 1.94 -15.94 10.06
N TYR A 98 2.06 -17.26 10.10
CA TYR A 98 2.00 -18.06 11.30
C TYR A 98 3.34 -18.75 11.56
N PHE A 99 3.79 -18.72 12.82
CA PHE A 99 4.98 -19.43 13.29
C PHE A 99 4.56 -20.60 14.17
N ASP A 100 4.81 -21.83 13.70
CA ASP A 100 4.42 -23.08 14.36
C ASP A 100 5.40 -23.55 15.46
N GLY A 101 6.37 -22.71 15.80
CA GLY A 101 7.49 -23.05 16.69
C GLY A 101 8.76 -23.49 15.97
N LYS A 102 8.71 -23.76 14.66
CA LYS A 102 9.85 -24.19 13.83
C LYS A 102 9.97 -23.38 12.54
N ASN A 103 8.87 -23.19 11.82
CA ASN A 103 8.81 -22.57 10.51
C ASN A 103 7.84 -21.39 10.53
N LYS A 104 8.12 -20.40 9.68
CA LYS A 104 7.16 -19.35 9.32
C LYS A 104 6.40 -19.81 8.08
N LEU A 105 5.09 -19.94 8.20
CA LEU A 105 4.19 -20.47 7.19
C LEU A 105 3.10 -19.43 6.89
N GLY A 106 2.71 -19.33 5.62
CA GLY A 106 1.67 -18.42 5.17
C GLY A 106 0.36 -19.16 4.98
N TYR A 107 -0.73 -18.65 5.56
CA TYR A 107 -2.07 -19.21 5.43
C TYR A 107 -3.04 -18.14 4.91
N THR A 108 -4.01 -18.56 4.11
CA THR A 108 -5.03 -17.66 3.56
C THR A 108 -6.44 -18.06 3.94
N ASN A 109 -7.35 -17.09 3.95
CA ASN A 109 -8.79 -17.31 3.92
C ASN A 109 -9.34 -16.59 2.68
N ASP A 110 -9.60 -17.35 1.62
CA ASP A 110 -9.95 -16.84 0.30
C ASP A 110 -11.47 -16.77 0.10
N ASP A 111 -11.91 -16.08 -0.97
CA ASP A 111 -13.29 -16.04 -1.46
C ASP A 111 -14.33 -15.62 -0.40
N GLN A 112 -13.92 -14.74 0.52
CA GLN A 112 -14.78 -14.24 1.58
C GLN A 112 -15.67 -13.11 1.07
N LYS A 113 -16.87 -13.02 1.63
CA LYS A 113 -17.77 -11.89 1.39
C LYS A 113 -18.59 -11.55 2.62
N TYR A 114 -18.86 -10.26 2.78
CA TYR A 114 -19.73 -9.74 3.82
C TYR A 114 -20.79 -8.82 3.20
N ILE A 115 -22.06 -9.07 3.51
CA ILE A 115 -23.19 -8.27 3.05
C ILE A 115 -23.63 -7.37 4.19
N VAL A 116 -23.66 -6.06 3.94
CA VAL A 116 -24.01 -5.04 4.94
C VAL A 116 -25.51 -5.05 5.20
N ASN A 117 -25.92 -5.35 6.43
CA ASN A 117 -27.33 -5.42 6.82
C ASN A 117 -27.80 -4.13 7.53
N VAL A 118 -29.12 -4.03 7.78
CA VAL A 118 -29.75 -2.86 8.41
C VAL A 118 -29.17 -2.59 9.79
N ASP A 119 -29.02 -3.64 10.60
CA ASP A 119 -28.55 -3.55 11.99
C ASP A 119 -27.07 -3.11 12.08
N ASP A 120 -26.31 -3.28 11.01
CA ASP A 120 -24.91 -2.85 10.93
C ASP A 120 -24.79 -1.32 10.67
N THR A 121 -25.85 -0.70 10.16
CA THR A 121 -25.87 0.72 9.74
C THR A 121 -26.66 1.64 10.66
N SER A 122 -27.24 1.12 11.75
CA SER A 122 -28.06 1.93 12.66
C SER A 122 -27.24 3.06 13.29
N GLU A 123 -27.65 4.30 13.00
CA GLU A 123 -27.09 5.52 13.56
C GLU A 123 -27.17 5.47 15.10
N ILE A 124 -26.02 5.36 15.76
CA ILE A 124 -25.93 5.43 17.21
C ILE A 124 -26.13 6.90 17.62
N ASN A 125 -27.33 7.23 18.10
CA ASN A 125 -27.63 8.51 18.75
C ASN A 125 -26.82 8.62 20.05
N TYR A 126 -25.78 9.46 20.04
CA TYR A 126 -25.11 9.88 21.27
C TYR A 126 -25.65 11.22 21.75
N THR A 127 -26.50 11.17 22.77
CA THR A 127 -26.68 12.25 23.76
C THR A 127 -25.64 12.11 24.87
N ASP A 128 -25.32 13.23 25.53
CA ASP A 128 -24.52 13.44 26.77
C ASP A 128 -23.04 13.88 26.54
N VAL A 129 -22.69 15.18 26.52
CA VAL A 129 -22.44 16.16 27.62
C VAL A 129 -21.17 15.79 28.42
N THR A 130 -20.04 16.53 28.39
CA THR A 130 -19.78 17.84 29.03
C THR A 130 -18.39 18.40 28.63
N PRO A 131 -18.05 19.68 28.94
CA PRO A 131 -17.08 20.51 28.22
C PRO A 131 -15.71 20.62 28.90
N HIS A 132 -14.66 20.98 28.15
CA HIS A 132 -13.63 21.91 28.66
C HIS A 132 -12.70 22.51 27.57
N VAL A 133 -12.79 23.85 27.52
CA VAL A 133 -11.77 24.88 27.20
C VAL A 133 -11.27 25.05 25.76
N THR A 134 -11.85 26.06 25.13
CA THR A 134 -11.32 26.89 24.04
C THR A 134 -10.02 27.62 24.44
N PRO A 135 -9.15 27.91 23.47
CA PRO A 135 -8.76 29.31 23.25
C PRO A 135 -9.23 29.77 21.86
N GLN A 136 -9.84 30.95 21.85
CA GLN A 136 -10.23 31.67 20.64
C GLN A 136 -9.00 32.27 19.95
N ILE A 137 -8.98 32.21 18.62
CA ILE A 137 -8.39 33.26 17.78
C ILE A 137 -9.43 33.61 16.72
N ASP A 138 -9.86 34.87 16.71
CA ASP A 138 -10.74 35.47 15.71
C ASP A 138 -9.90 36.19 14.64
N VAL A 139 -10.34 36.14 13.37
CA VAL A 139 -10.70 37.31 12.54
C VAL A 139 -10.77 36.92 11.05
N ARG A 140 -12.01 36.98 10.53
CA ARG A 140 -12.46 37.15 9.13
C ARG A 140 -12.43 35.95 8.18
N GLY A 141 -13.29 34.99 8.51
CA GLY A 141 -13.87 34.03 7.56
C GLY A 141 -14.60 32.94 8.33
N THR A 142 -15.75 32.47 7.85
CA THR A 142 -16.35 31.21 8.33
C THR A 142 -15.42 30.06 7.97
N CYS A 143 -14.38 29.86 8.79
CA CYS A 143 -13.45 28.75 8.66
C CYS A 143 -14.17 27.51 9.21
N THR A 144 -14.76 26.73 8.32
CA THR A 144 -15.29 25.42 8.70
C THR A 144 -14.12 24.50 9.01
N VAL A 145 -14.19 23.79 10.13
CA VAL A 145 -13.15 22.83 10.52
C VAL A 145 -13.07 21.72 9.46
N PRO A 146 -11.90 21.46 8.86
CA PRO A 146 -11.73 20.44 7.83
C PRO A 146 -11.75 19.03 8.44
N VAL A 147 -12.10 18.03 7.63
CA VAL A 147 -11.87 16.61 7.96
C VAL A 147 -10.37 16.29 7.86
N THR A 148 -9.64 17.02 7.01
CA THR A 148 -8.19 16.92 6.82
C THR A 148 -7.44 17.28 8.10
N GLU A 149 -6.66 16.34 8.65
CA GLU A 149 -5.69 16.66 9.71
C GLU A 149 -4.38 17.10 9.02
N THR A 150 -3.81 18.25 9.39
CA THR A 150 -2.50 18.72 8.90
C THR A 150 -1.61 19.13 10.07
N GLU A 151 -0.35 19.46 9.83
CA GLU A 151 0.60 19.95 10.85
C GLU A 151 0.25 21.35 11.43
N GLY A 152 -0.83 21.98 10.95
CA GLY A 152 -1.35 23.25 11.46
C GLY A 152 -2.86 23.45 11.25
N PRO A 153 -3.44 24.56 11.75
CA PRO A 153 -4.84 24.88 11.52
C PRO A 153 -5.05 25.28 10.05
N VAL A 154 -5.91 24.54 9.34
CA VAL A 154 -6.35 24.86 7.97
C VAL A 154 -7.88 24.85 7.93
N CYS A 155 -8.48 25.57 6.98
CA CYS A 155 -9.93 25.59 6.79
C CYS A 155 -10.36 24.49 5.80
N ALA A 156 -11.61 24.02 5.91
CA ALA A 156 -12.21 23.15 4.91
C ALA A 156 -12.17 23.82 3.52
N GLY A 157 -11.79 23.05 2.50
CA GLY A 157 -11.62 23.54 1.14
C GLY A 157 -10.32 24.31 0.87
N ALA A 158 -9.45 24.46 1.87
CA ALA A 158 -8.14 25.06 1.66
C ALA A 158 -7.22 24.12 0.86
N LEU A 159 -6.45 24.71 -0.06
CA LEU A 159 -5.35 24.03 -0.74
C LEU A 159 -4.21 23.82 0.26
N ILE A 160 -3.86 22.56 0.51
CA ILE A 160 -2.84 22.19 1.53
C ILE A 160 -1.50 21.81 0.92
N PHE A 161 -1.46 21.52 -0.39
CA PHE A 161 -0.25 21.22 -1.12
C PHE A 161 -0.46 21.49 -2.61
N GLU A 162 0.50 22.16 -3.23
CA GLU A 162 0.55 22.39 -4.67
C GLU A 162 2.01 22.43 -5.12
N ASP A 163 2.23 21.87 -6.31
CA ASP A 163 3.45 22.11 -7.06
C ASP A 163 3.10 22.46 -8.50
N THR A 164 3.56 23.62 -8.93
CA THR A 164 3.43 24.11 -10.32
C THR A 164 4.57 23.62 -11.20
N PHE A 165 5.51 22.85 -10.64
CA PHE A 165 6.70 22.34 -11.30
C PHE A 165 7.42 23.43 -12.10
N SER A 166 7.67 24.58 -11.47
CA SER A 166 8.61 25.58 -12.03
C SER A 166 10.04 25.05 -12.08
N HIS A 167 10.37 24.20 -11.12
CA HIS A 167 11.58 23.38 -11.01
C HIS A 167 11.24 22.18 -10.12
N LEU A 168 12.13 21.18 -10.07
CA LEU A 168 11.97 20.06 -9.14
C LEU A 168 12.51 20.48 -7.77
N ASP A 169 11.59 20.84 -6.87
CA ASP A 169 11.91 21.33 -5.52
C ASP A 169 12.28 20.17 -4.58
N ASP A 170 13.58 20.04 -4.27
CA ASP A 170 14.10 19.03 -3.33
C ASP A 170 13.62 19.24 -1.88
N GLY A 171 12.96 20.36 -1.57
CA GLY A 171 12.23 20.61 -0.33
C GLY A 171 10.87 19.91 -0.26
N LYS A 172 10.20 19.73 -1.41
CA LYS A 172 8.88 19.10 -1.53
C LYS A 172 8.94 17.65 -1.95
N TRP A 173 9.88 17.30 -2.82
CA TRP A 173 9.99 15.98 -3.43
C TRP A 173 11.31 15.33 -3.10
N THR A 174 11.26 14.04 -2.82
CA THR A 174 12.40 13.15 -2.85
C THR A 174 12.30 12.33 -4.12
N VAL A 175 13.36 12.35 -4.95
CA VAL A 175 13.47 11.41 -6.06
C VAL A 175 14.00 10.10 -5.50
N GLU A 176 13.22 9.04 -5.64
CA GLU A 176 13.57 7.71 -5.13
C GLU A 176 14.78 7.13 -5.86
N GLN A 177 15.67 6.51 -5.07
CA GLN A 177 16.91 5.88 -5.51
C GLN A 177 16.98 4.49 -4.92
N ARG A 178 16.37 3.52 -5.60
CA ARG A 178 16.25 2.13 -5.15
C ARG A 178 15.84 1.21 -6.29
N TYR A 179 16.10 -0.08 -6.13
CA TYR A 179 15.37 -1.10 -6.87
C TYR A 179 13.95 -1.17 -6.33
N ALA A 180 12.96 -1.25 -7.24
CA ALA A 180 11.64 -1.63 -6.80
C ALA A 180 11.66 -3.08 -6.28
N ASP A 181 10.82 -3.31 -5.28
CA ASP A 181 10.70 -4.59 -4.57
C ASP A 181 9.29 -4.69 -3.96
N ALA A 182 9.11 -5.52 -2.94
CA ALA A 182 7.82 -5.67 -2.29
C ALA A 182 7.22 -4.30 -1.86
N PRO A 183 5.89 -4.14 -1.87
CA PRO A 183 4.87 -5.17 -2.10
C PRO A 183 4.48 -5.37 -3.57
N ASP A 184 4.75 -4.39 -4.43
CA ASP A 184 4.26 -4.39 -5.82
C ASP A 184 5.18 -5.18 -6.77
N TYR A 185 6.42 -5.46 -6.32
CA TYR A 185 7.43 -6.22 -7.06
C TYR A 185 7.64 -5.71 -8.50
N GLU A 186 7.56 -4.39 -8.68
CA GLU A 186 7.75 -3.77 -9.99
C GLU A 186 9.15 -4.09 -10.52
N PHE A 187 9.23 -4.36 -11.82
CA PHE A 187 10.49 -4.75 -12.44
C PHE A 187 11.24 -3.53 -13.01
N VAL A 188 11.57 -2.56 -12.12
CA VAL A 188 12.17 -1.25 -12.45
C VAL A 188 13.21 -0.81 -11.41
N MET A 189 14.15 0.03 -11.82
CA MET A 189 15.04 0.79 -10.93
C MET A 189 14.62 2.26 -10.90
N TYR A 190 14.42 2.83 -9.72
CA TYR A 190 14.21 4.27 -9.58
C TYR A 190 15.55 4.97 -9.36
N MET A 191 15.83 5.98 -10.18
CA MET A 191 17.09 6.73 -10.12
C MET A 191 16.85 8.22 -10.42
N LYS A 192 17.52 9.09 -9.64
CA LYS A 192 17.61 10.52 -9.95
C LYS A 192 18.61 10.74 -11.07
N ARG A 193 18.12 10.91 -12.29
CA ARG A 193 18.95 11.21 -13.46
C ARG A 193 18.28 12.23 -14.38
N PRO A 194 19.05 13.10 -15.07
CA PRO A 194 18.50 14.04 -16.05
C PRO A 194 17.71 13.35 -17.17
N GLU A 195 18.08 12.11 -17.52
CA GLU A 195 17.41 11.31 -18.54
C GLU A 195 16.06 10.75 -18.07
N THR A 196 15.85 10.61 -16.75
CA THR A 196 14.68 9.94 -16.16
C THR A 196 13.67 10.89 -15.56
N VAL A 197 14.11 12.01 -15.00
CA VAL A 197 13.24 13.01 -14.37
C VAL A 197 13.76 14.42 -14.58
N GLY A 198 12.84 15.31 -14.90
CA GLY A 198 13.12 16.72 -15.04
C GLY A 198 11.84 17.54 -15.07
N VAL A 199 12.01 18.85 -15.18
CA VAL A 199 10.93 19.80 -15.42
C VAL A 199 11.21 20.48 -16.75
N GLU A 200 10.21 20.50 -17.61
CA GLU A 200 10.28 21.17 -18.92
C GLU A 200 8.91 21.79 -19.21
N ASP A 201 8.90 23.05 -19.64
CA ASP A 201 7.68 23.83 -19.90
C ASP A 201 6.67 23.82 -18.72
N SER A 202 7.17 24.00 -17.49
CA SER A 202 6.37 23.94 -16.25
C SER A 202 5.64 22.61 -16.02
N ASN A 203 6.10 21.54 -16.65
CA ASN A 203 5.56 20.20 -16.47
C ASN A 203 6.63 19.26 -15.92
N LEU A 204 6.25 18.45 -14.92
CA LEU A 204 7.04 17.31 -14.51
C LEU A 204 7.12 16.31 -15.67
N LYS A 205 8.34 16.00 -16.10
CA LYS A 205 8.61 14.95 -17.07
C LYS A 205 9.30 13.78 -16.38
N ILE A 206 8.67 12.61 -16.44
CA ILE A 206 9.27 11.33 -16.07
C ILE A 206 9.33 10.49 -17.33
N LYS A 207 10.54 10.06 -17.69
CA LYS A 207 10.79 9.27 -18.90
C LYS A 207 11.59 8.02 -18.55
N PRO A 208 11.07 6.81 -18.76
CA PRO A 208 11.87 5.61 -18.56
C PRO A 208 12.99 5.51 -19.60
N VAL A 209 14.13 4.94 -19.19
CA VAL A 209 15.28 4.63 -20.04
C VAL A 209 15.72 3.17 -19.85
N ILE A 210 16.40 2.60 -20.84
CA ILE A 210 16.88 1.22 -20.74
C ILE A 210 18.13 1.18 -19.86
N SER A 211 18.21 0.20 -18.96
CA SER A 211 19.36 0.02 -18.07
C SER A 211 20.68 -0.16 -18.83
N ASP A 212 20.65 -0.87 -19.95
CA ASP A 212 21.82 -1.10 -20.80
C ASP A 212 22.37 0.19 -21.44
N GLN A 213 21.51 1.20 -21.69
CA GLN A 213 21.96 2.51 -22.18
C GLN A 213 22.72 3.30 -21.10
N VAL A 214 22.42 3.03 -19.82
CA VAL A 214 23.01 3.75 -18.69
C VAL A 214 24.23 3.03 -18.13
N PHE A 215 24.16 1.70 -18.02
CA PHE A 215 25.17 0.88 -17.34
C PHE A 215 26.01 0.01 -18.29
N GLY A 216 25.71 0.02 -19.59
CA GLY A 216 26.38 -0.75 -20.62
C GLY A 216 25.64 -2.04 -20.98
N THR A 217 26.02 -2.62 -22.12
CA THR A 217 25.39 -3.81 -22.70
C THR A 217 25.38 -5.00 -21.74
N ASN A 218 24.27 -5.75 -21.73
CA ASN A 218 24.03 -6.92 -20.87
C ASN A 218 24.01 -6.58 -19.37
N PHE A 219 23.62 -5.36 -18.98
CA PHE A 219 23.54 -4.99 -17.58
C PHE A 219 22.59 -5.90 -16.81
N VAL A 220 21.50 -6.34 -17.43
CA VAL A 220 20.52 -7.26 -16.80
C VAL A 220 21.12 -8.56 -16.27
N TYR A 221 22.29 -8.98 -16.80
CA TYR A 221 23.05 -10.16 -16.37
C TYR A 221 24.33 -9.82 -15.59
N SER A 222 24.50 -8.56 -15.17
CA SER A 222 25.71 -8.10 -14.50
C SER A 222 25.87 -8.72 -13.11
N THR A 223 26.99 -9.43 -12.90
CA THR A 223 27.39 -9.98 -11.59
C THR A 223 27.88 -8.90 -10.62
N LYS A 224 28.24 -7.72 -11.15
CA LYS A 224 28.52 -6.51 -10.35
C LYS A 224 27.22 -5.83 -9.89
N GLY A 225 26.23 -5.80 -10.78
CA GLY A 225 24.96 -5.08 -10.59
C GLY A 225 25.16 -3.59 -10.36
N TYR A 226 24.24 -2.98 -9.62
CA TYR A 226 24.33 -1.58 -9.20
C TYR A 226 24.03 -1.46 -7.71
N ASP A 227 24.81 -0.61 -7.04
CA ASP A 227 24.74 -0.34 -5.61
C ASP A 227 24.47 1.15 -5.41
N PHE A 228 23.34 1.49 -4.80
CA PHE A 228 22.95 2.87 -4.53
C PHE A 228 23.74 3.49 -3.36
N GLY A 229 24.40 2.67 -2.53
CA GLY A 229 25.16 3.14 -1.37
C GLY A 229 24.37 4.08 -0.45
N ASP A 230 25.01 5.14 0.01
CA ASP A 230 24.42 6.12 0.92
C ASP A 230 23.20 6.85 0.33
N SER A 231 23.16 6.99 -1.00
CA SER A 231 22.08 7.66 -1.73
C SER A 231 20.77 6.86 -1.78
N CYS A 232 20.80 5.59 -1.39
CA CYS A 232 19.64 4.72 -1.40
C CYS A 232 18.50 5.27 -0.54
N THR A 233 17.30 5.40 -1.11
CA THR A 233 16.09 5.84 -0.39
C THR A 233 15.26 4.69 0.17
N GLY A 234 15.55 3.46 -0.26
CA GLY A 234 14.92 2.24 0.24
C GLY A 234 15.48 1.76 1.58
N VAL A 235 15.07 0.56 1.99
CA VAL A 235 15.56 -0.08 3.22
C VAL A 235 17.06 -0.34 3.10
N LYS A 236 17.87 0.28 3.98
CA LYS A 236 19.33 0.11 4.00
C LYS A 236 19.73 -1.36 4.16
N GLU A 237 20.87 -1.73 3.57
CA GLU A 237 21.39 -3.11 3.57
C GLU A 237 20.43 -4.17 3.01
N SER A 238 19.46 -3.76 2.19
CA SER A 238 18.50 -4.66 1.54
C SER A 238 18.70 -4.74 0.03
N VAL A 239 17.90 -5.60 -0.60
CA VAL A 239 17.84 -5.71 -2.06
C VAL A 239 17.33 -4.43 -2.73
N GLU A 240 16.68 -3.52 -2.00
CA GLU A 240 16.29 -2.20 -2.54
C GLU A 240 17.51 -1.31 -2.82
N CYS A 241 18.62 -1.50 -2.09
CA CYS A 241 19.83 -0.69 -2.26
C CYS A 241 20.88 -1.35 -3.14
N LYS A 242 20.88 -2.69 -3.23
CA LYS A 242 21.89 -3.44 -3.99
C LYS A 242 21.34 -4.75 -4.51
N LYS A 243 21.28 -4.90 -5.84
CA LYS A 243 21.02 -6.18 -6.51
C LYS A 243 22.19 -6.51 -7.44
N LYS A 244 22.42 -7.81 -7.62
CA LYS A 244 23.30 -8.36 -8.65
C LYS A 244 22.57 -9.52 -9.34
N TYR A 245 22.94 -9.81 -10.57
CA TYR A 245 22.42 -10.98 -11.27
C TYR A 245 22.64 -12.25 -10.44
N ARG A 246 21.55 -13.02 -10.28
CA ARG A 246 21.57 -14.35 -9.65
C ARG A 246 20.57 -15.23 -10.38
N SER A 247 21.04 -16.10 -11.27
CA SER A 247 20.18 -17.03 -12.00
C SER A 247 19.13 -17.70 -11.09
N PRO A 248 17.83 -17.66 -11.45
CA PRO A 248 17.23 -17.15 -12.70
C PRO A 248 16.86 -15.65 -12.71
N PHE A 249 17.17 -14.91 -11.65
CA PHE A 249 16.76 -13.51 -11.45
C PHE A 249 17.73 -12.53 -12.13
N ILE A 250 17.23 -11.90 -13.20
CA ILE A 250 17.89 -10.79 -13.89
C ILE A 250 17.66 -9.44 -13.19
N LEU A 251 18.55 -8.48 -13.43
CA LEU A 251 18.35 -7.10 -12.98
C LEU A 251 17.30 -6.39 -13.85
N PRO A 252 16.60 -5.36 -13.33
CA PRO A 252 15.59 -4.66 -14.09
C PRO A 252 16.15 -4.03 -15.39
N PRO A 253 15.48 -4.22 -16.54
CA PRO A 253 15.90 -3.66 -17.83
C PRO A 253 15.54 -2.18 -17.99
N VAL A 254 14.75 -1.62 -17.06
CA VAL A 254 14.23 -0.26 -17.14
C VAL A 254 14.65 0.53 -15.91
N ILE A 255 15.10 1.75 -16.14
CA ILE A 255 15.32 2.77 -15.14
C ILE A 255 14.25 3.85 -15.33
N SER A 256 13.59 4.26 -14.25
CA SER A 256 12.61 5.34 -14.25
C SER A 256 12.84 6.26 -13.05
N ALA A 257 11.91 7.17 -12.80
CA ALA A 257 11.89 7.98 -11.58
C ALA A 257 10.56 7.82 -10.85
N GLN A 258 10.63 7.90 -9.53
CA GLN A 258 9.49 7.97 -8.63
C GLN A 258 9.73 9.16 -7.70
N LEU A 259 8.71 9.99 -7.50
CA LEU A 259 8.75 11.10 -6.56
C LEU A 259 7.94 10.73 -5.32
N SER A 260 8.48 11.04 -4.14
CA SER A 260 7.78 10.89 -2.88
C SER A 260 7.81 12.18 -2.08
N THR A 261 6.78 12.38 -1.26
CA THR A 261 6.68 13.48 -0.29
C THR A 261 6.91 12.97 1.14
N ILE A 262 7.50 11.78 1.28
CA ILE A 262 7.75 11.14 2.56
C ILE A 262 8.60 12.09 3.42
N ASN A 263 8.15 12.33 4.66
CA ASN A 263 8.76 13.24 5.63
C ASN A 263 8.80 14.73 5.20
N ARG A 264 8.03 15.16 4.19
CA ARG A 264 8.00 16.57 3.74
C ARG A 264 6.82 17.35 4.27
N PHE A 265 5.65 16.71 4.33
CA PHE A 265 4.46 17.26 4.97
C PHE A 265 3.52 16.11 5.32
N SER A 266 2.85 16.25 6.45
CA SER A 266 1.88 15.25 6.91
C SER A 266 0.48 15.81 6.77
N PHE A 267 -0.37 15.08 6.07
CA PHE A 267 -1.80 15.29 6.09
C PHE A 267 -2.52 13.95 6.18
N LYS A 268 -3.75 13.97 6.64
CA LYS A 268 -4.63 12.81 6.67
C LYS A 268 -5.95 13.23 6.09
N TYR A 269 -6.36 12.53 5.03
CA TYR A 269 -7.52 12.84 4.18
C TYR A 269 -7.33 14.13 3.38
N ALA A 270 -7.11 14.04 2.07
CA ALA A 270 -7.15 15.20 1.18
C ALA A 270 -7.83 14.80 -0.12
N GLU A 271 -8.50 15.76 -0.74
CA GLU A 271 -9.10 15.61 -2.06
C GLU A 271 -8.14 16.18 -3.11
N PRO A 272 -7.89 15.45 -4.22
CA PRO A 272 -7.08 15.98 -5.31
C PRO A 272 -7.79 17.13 -6.03
N CYS A 273 -7.08 18.24 -6.27
CA CYS A 273 -7.56 19.41 -7.01
C CYS A 273 -7.31 19.25 -8.53
N HIS A 274 -8.23 19.73 -9.38
CA HIS A 274 -8.09 19.72 -10.84
C HIS A 274 -8.01 21.15 -11.40
N GLU A 275 -7.10 21.41 -12.34
CA GLU A 275 -6.73 22.76 -12.79
C GLU A 275 -7.83 23.49 -13.58
N ASN A 276 -8.81 22.76 -14.14
CA ASN A 276 -9.87 23.35 -14.99
C ASN A 276 -11.13 23.86 -14.26
N ILE A 277 -11.12 24.06 -12.93
CA ILE A 277 -12.22 24.74 -12.22
C ILE A 277 -11.63 25.69 -11.16
N ARG A 278 -10.97 26.77 -11.61
CA ARG A 278 -10.57 27.87 -10.71
C ARG A 278 -11.72 28.80 -10.31
N GLU A 279 -12.93 28.60 -10.80
CA GLU A 279 -14.04 29.53 -10.54
C GLU A 279 -14.96 29.14 -9.38
N ARG A 280 -14.87 27.96 -8.74
CA ARG A 280 -15.90 27.58 -7.76
C ARG A 280 -15.54 26.68 -6.57
N ASN A 281 -14.27 26.51 -6.18
CA ASN A 281 -13.90 25.66 -5.04
C ASN A 281 -14.55 24.24 -5.07
N GLU A 282 -14.89 23.75 -6.26
CA GLU A 282 -15.51 22.44 -6.45
C GLU A 282 -14.50 21.54 -7.16
N CYS A 283 -13.81 20.69 -6.39
CA CYS A 283 -12.91 19.69 -6.91
C CYS A 283 -13.74 18.55 -7.54
N LYS A 284 -13.78 18.47 -8.88
CA LYS A 284 -14.33 17.32 -9.62
C LYS A 284 -13.28 16.75 -10.58
N PHE A 285 -13.18 15.42 -10.56
CA PHE A 285 -12.06 14.58 -11.03
C PHE A 285 -11.68 14.70 -12.51
N ARG A 286 -10.36 14.69 -12.77
CA ARG A 286 -9.66 13.75 -13.67
C ARG A 286 -8.14 13.96 -13.66
N TYR A 287 -7.34 13.07 -13.08
CA TYR A 287 -5.97 12.89 -13.57
C TYR A 287 -5.61 11.42 -13.72
N VAL A 288 -4.84 11.22 -14.78
CA VAL A 288 -4.22 9.98 -15.22
C VAL A 288 -3.11 9.66 -14.21
N PHE A 289 -3.39 8.76 -13.27
CA PHE A 289 -2.32 7.90 -12.79
C PHE A 289 -1.88 7.08 -14.00
N ALA A 290 -0.59 7.15 -14.34
CA ALA A 290 0.02 6.10 -15.14
C ALA A 290 -0.07 4.81 -14.30
N LEU A 291 -1.21 4.12 -14.40
CA LEU A 291 -1.31 2.71 -14.12
C LEU A 291 -0.37 2.04 -15.11
N GLN A 292 0.89 1.82 -14.72
CA GLN A 292 1.64 0.74 -15.33
C GLN A 292 0.86 -0.53 -14.98
N LYS A 293 0.05 -1.01 -15.93
CA LYS A 293 -0.51 -2.36 -15.89
C LYS A 293 0.67 -3.30 -15.65
N SER A 294 0.73 -3.87 -14.44
CA SER A 294 1.58 -5.01 -14.15
C SER A 294 1.09 -6.17 -14.99
N TYR A 295 1.74 -6.41 -16.13
CA TYR A 295 1.50 -7.62 -16.92
C TYR A 295 2.21 -8.78 -16.23
N LYS A 296 1.43 -9.60 -15.50
CA LYS A 296 1.85 -10.95 -15.10
C LYS A 296 1.84 -11.86 -16.33
N ARG A 297 2.83 -11.71 -17.19
CA ARG A 297 3.21 -12.73 -18.17
C ARG A 297 4.73 -12.69 -18.26
N THR A 298 5.38 -13.85 -18.21
CA THR A 298 6.83 -13.99 -18.42
C THR A 298 7.13 -13.57 -19.86
N MET A 299 7.29 -12.26 -20.08
CA MET A 299 7.67 -11.70 -21.36
C MET A 299 9.17 -11.89 -21.54
N GLY A 300 9.56 -12.41 -22.70
CA GLY A 300 10.96 -12.42 -23.09
C GLY A 300 11.47 -10.98 -23.21
N ILE A 301 12.76 -10.77 -22.98
CA ILE A 301 13.43 -9.46 -23.09
C ILE A 301 13.07 -8.73 -24.41
N ASN A 302 12.97 -9.47 -25.51
CA ASN A 302 12.59 -8.94 -26.83
C ASN A 302 11.15 -8.42 -26.90
N GLU A 303 10.25 -8.92 -26.07
CA GLU A 303 8.85 -8.52 -26.00
C GLU A 303 8.69 -7.23 -25.18
N ILE A 304 9.50 -7.06 -24.13
CA ILE A 304 9.64 -5.82 -23.37
C ILE A 304 10.17 -4.69 -24.28
N TYR A 305 11.24 -4.94 -25.04
CA TYR A 305 11.79 -3.94 -25.97
C TYR A 305 10.80 -3.51 -27.05
N ARG A 306 10.01 -4.45 -27.61
CA ARG A 306 8.96 -4.13 -28.60
C ARG A 306 7.83 -3.29 -28.02
N GLN A 307 7.44 -3.52 -26.76
CA GLN A 307 6.35 -2.80 -26.11
C GLN A 307 6.67 -1.32 -25.87
N PHE A 308 7.96 -0.98 -25.72
CA PHE A 308 8.44 0.39 -25.63
C PHE A 308 8.86 1.00 -26.99
N GLY A 309 8.56 0.33 -28.12
CA GLY A 309 8.82 0.85 -29.47
C GLY A 309 10.30 0.84 -29.87
N ILE A 310 11.10 -0.08 -29.33
CA ILE A 310 12.56 -0.10 -29.48
C ILE A 310 12.96 -1.25 -30.43
N PRO A 311 13.70 -1.00 -31.53
CA PRO A 311 14.15 -2.06 -32.43
C PRO A 311 15.05 -3.05 -31.70
N SER A 312 14.79 -4.35 -31.91
CA SER A 312 15.57 -5.48 -31.40
C SER A 312 16.97 -5.56 -31.99
#